data_AF-A0A4R6EI81-F1
#
_entry.id   AF-A0A4R6EI81-F1
#
_cell.length_a   1.000
_cell.length_b   1.000
_cell.length_c   1.000
_cell.angle_alpha   90.00
_cell.angle_beta   90.00
_cell.angle_gamma   90.00
#
_symmetry.space_group_name_H-M   'P 1'
#
loop_
_entity.id
_entity.type
_entity.pdbx_description
1 polymer ?
#
loop_
_entity_poly.entity_id
_entity_poly.type
_entity_poly.pdbx_seq_one_letter_code
_entity_poly.pdbx_strand_id
1 'polypeptide(L)'
;MAPAHPIDLELVELPPTALQAWLHILRRHCPRLLVPADPARAPRILSAAGTTGRLLDGGELELLSTTAEGDQLFLVVGAGQWHWR
;
A
#
# COMPACT_ATOMS: atom_id res chain seq x y z
N MET A 1 20.27 -4.73 5.68
CA MET A 1 18.94 -4.16 5.37
C MET A 1 19.15 -2.72 5.00
N ALA A 2 18.74 -2.33 3.79
CA ALA A 2 18.76 -0.93 3.37
C ALA A 2 17.86 -0.10 4.31
N PRO A 3 18.27 1.11 4.76
CA PRO A 3 17.42 2.00 5.52
C PRO A 3 16.12 2.29 4.75
N ALA A 4 14.99 1.85 5.30
CA ALA A 4 13.69 2.18 4.77
C ALA A 4 13.13 3.37 5.55
N HIS A 5 12.73 4.41 4.84
CA HIS A 5 12.23 5.66 5.45
C HIS A 5 10.70 5.64 5.45
N PRO A 6 10.04 5.70 6.61
CA PRO A 6 8.57 5.73 6.64
C PRO A 6 8.08 7.00 5.94
N ILE A 7 7.01 6.86 5.16
CA ILE A 7 6.36 7.97 4.47
C ILE A 7 4.86 7.97 4.71
N ASP A 8 4.26 9.15 4.61
CA ASP A 8 2.81 9.30 4.64
C ASP A 8 2.22 8.96 3.26
N LEU A 9 1.43 7.89 3.19
CA LEU A 9 0.78 7.44 1.96
C LEU A 9 -0.29 8.41 1.45
N GLU A 10 -0.81 9.32 2.30
CA GLU A 10 -1.76 10.34 1.84
C GLU A 10 -1.11 11.35 0.89
N LEU A 11 0.21 11.54 1.01
CA LEU A 11 1.04 12.41 0.18
C LEU A 11 1.50 11.73 -1.12
N VAL A 12 1.17 10.45 -1.31
CA VAL A 12 1.60 9.68 -2.48
C VAL A 12 0.44 9.38 -3.40
N GLU A 13 0.69 9.51 -4.69
CA GLU A 13 -0.16 8.96 -5.71
C GLU A 13 0.45 7.65 -6.25
N LEU A 14 -0.33 6.58 -6.10
CA LEU A 14 -0.01 5.27 -6.64
C LEU A 14 -0.57 5.12 -8.04
N PRO A 15 0.13 4.42 -8.95
CA PRO A 15 -0.41 4.14 -10.26
C PRO A 15 -1.65 3.22 -10.09
N PRO A 16 -2.68 3.37 -10.95
CA PRO A 16 -3.93 2.59 -10.81
C PRO A 16 -3.70 1.07 -10.75
N THR A 17 -2.70 0.56 -11.46
CA THR A 17 -2.33 -0.86 -11.47
C THR A 17 -1.78 -1.34 -10.13
N ALA A 18 -0.88 -0.59 -9.49
CA ALA A 18 -0.35 -0.94 -8.18
C ALA A 18 -1.43 -0.84 -7.10
N LEU A 19 -2.29 0.18 -7.19
CA LEU A 19 -3.43 0.33 -6.29
C LEU A 19 -4.39 -0.86 -6.40
N GLN A 20 -4.77 -1.26 -7.61
CA GLN A 20 -5.62 -2.43 -7.83
C GLN A 20 -4.97 -3.73 -7.34
N ALA A 21 -3.68 -3.92 -7.60
CA ALA A 21 -2.94 -5.09 -7.11
C ALA A 21 -2.94 -5.15 -5.58
N TRP A 22 -2.70 -4.02 -4.91
CA TRP A 22 -2.72 -3.96 -3.46
C TRP A 22 -4.10 -4.23 -2.87
N LEU A 23 -5.15 -3.61 -3.43
CA LEU A 23 -6.53 -3.85 -3.01
C LEU A 23 -6.93 -5.32 -3.20
N HIS A 24 -6.43 -5.98 -4.25
CA HIS A 24 -6.64 -7.42 -4.46
C HIS A 24 -5.96 -8.27 -3.37
N ILE A 25 -4.71 -7.94 -3.02
CA ILE A 25 -3.97 -8.60 -1.93
C ILE A 25 -4.74 -8.43 -0.61
N LEU A 26 -5.12 -7.21 -0.26
CA LEU A 26 -5.87 -6.92 0.96
C LEU A 26 -7.20 -7.65 1.00
N ARG A 27 -7.95 -7.71 -0.10
CA ARG A 27 -9.21 -8.45 -0.16
C ARG A 27 -9.04 -9.95 0.10
N ARG A 28 -7.93 -10.52 -0.36
CA ARG A 28 -7.64 -11.96 -0.20
C ARG A 28 -7.19 -12.31 1.21
N HIS A 29 -6.41 -11.44 1.85
CA HIS A 29 -5.74 -11.73 3.13
C HIS A 29 -6.39 -11.03 4.33
N CYS A 30 -7.24 -10.02 4.10
CA CYS A 30 -7.98 -9.30 5.13
C CYS A 30 -9.49 -9.38 4.82
N PRO A 31 -10.15 -10.54 4.98
CA PRO A 31 -11.54 -10.74 4.54
C PRO A 31 -12.57 -9.87 5.26
N ARG A 32 -12.21 -9.30 6.43
CA ARG A 32 -13.06 -8.33 7.16
C ARG A 32 -12.97 -6.91 6.59
N LEU A 33 -11.98 -6.64 5.73
CA LEU A 33 -11.83 -5.35 5.08
C LEU A 33 -12.82 -5.24 3.93
N LEU A 34 -13.81 -4.36 4.07
CA LEU A 34 -14.73 -4.04 2.99
C LEU A 34 -14.02 -3.17 1.96
N VAL A 35 -13.53 -3.80 0.89
CA VAL A 35 -12.88 -3.12 -0.24
C VAL A 35 -13.96 -2.73 -1.26
N PRO A 36 -14.42 -1.46 -1.32
CA PRO A 36 -15.32 -1.01 -2.37
C PRO A 36 -14.66 -1.12 -3.76
N ALA A 37 -15.48 -1.32 -4.79
CA ALA A 37 -15.01 -1.39 -6.18
C ALA A 37 -14.52 -0.03 -6.72
N ASP A 38 -14.78 1.06 -6.00
CA ASP A 38 -14.45 2.42 -6.42
C ASP A 38 -13.02 2.82 -5.98
N PRO A 39 -12.08 3.04 -6.92
CA PRO A 39 -10.71 3.43 -6.62
C PRO A 39 -10.59 4.82 -5.98
N ALA A 40 -11.58 5.72 -6.11
CA ALA A 40 -11.56 7.02 -5.45
C ALA A 40 -11.62 6.91 -3.91
N ARG A 41 -12.08 5.76 -3.39
CA ARG A 41 -12.12 5.46 -1.95
C ARG A 41 -10.86 4.79 -1.43
N ALA A 42 -9.88 4.51 -2.29
CA ALA A 42 -8.72 3.72 -1.91
C ALA A 42 -7.90 4.28 -0.74
N PRO A 43 -7.68 5.61 -0.58
CA PRO A 43 -6.95 6.14 0.58
C PRO A 43 -7.55 5.71 1.92
N ARG A 44 -8.88 5.68 2.03
CA ARG A 44 -9.58 5.22 3.25
C ARG A 44 -9.39 3.72 3.49
N ILE A 45 -9.28 2.92 2.42
CA ILE A 45 -9.04 1.47 2.53
C ILE A 45 -7.61 1.21 3.00
N LEU A 46 -6.63 1.93 2.46
CA LEU A 46 -5.23 1.82 2.89
C LEU A 46 -5.12 2.11 4.38
N SER A 47 -5.74 3.20 4.85
CA SER A 47 -5.79 3.56 6.27
C SER A 47 -6.50 2.49 7.11
N ALA A 48 -7.68 2.02 6.69
CA ALA A 48 -8.44 0.99 7.43
C ALA A 48 -7.74 -0.38 7.48
N ALA A 49 -6.94 -0.70 6.47
CA ALA A 49 -6.09 -1.89 6.46
C ALA A 49 -4.84 -1.75 7.34
N GLY A 50 -4.57 -0.56 7.90
CA GLY A 50 -3.30 -0.27 8.55
C GLY A 50 -2.13 -0.33 7.57
N THR A 51 -2.37 0.00 6.30
CA THR A 51 -1.30 0.06 5.30
C THR A 51 -0.39 1.24 5.62
N THR A 52 0.90 0.98 5.75
CA THR A 52 1.96 1.97 5.89
C THR A 52 2.84 1.96 4.64
N GLY A 53 3.49 3.09 4.36
CA GLY A 53 4.42 3.25 3.26
C GLY A 53 5.84 3.42 3.76
N ARG A 54 6.82 2.84 3.06
CA ARG A 54 8.24 3.14 3.27
C ARG A 54 8.97 3.30 1.94
N LEU A 55 9.82 4.32 1.86
CA LEU A 55 10.72 4.54 0.74
C LEU A 55 11.99 3.71 0.93
N LEU A 56 12.33 2.90 -0.07
CA LEU A 56 13.56 2.12 -0.12
C LEU A 56 14.70 2.93 -0.75
N ASP A 57 15.95 2.53 -0.50
CA ASP A 57 17.14 3.24 -1.01
C ASP A 57 17.21 3.31 -2.55
N GLY A 58 16.54 2.40 -3.27
CA GLY A 58 16.44 2.43 -4.73
C GLY A 58 15.37 3.38 -5.26
N GLY A 59 14.65 4.09 -4.39
CA GLY A 59 13.53 4.97 -4.74
C GLY A 59 12.21 4.23 -4.95
N GLU A 60 12.16 2.92 -4.69
CA GLU A 60 10.92 2.16 -4.68
C GLU A 60 10.09 2.48 -3.45
N LEU A 61 8.77 2.46 -3.64
CA LEU A 61 7.83 2.57 -2.54
C LEU A 61 7.34 1.18 -2.15
N GLU A 62 7.55 0.79 -0.91
CA GLU A 62 6.94 -0.41 -0.36
C GLU A 62 5.70 -0.07 0.46
N LEU A 63 4.59 -0.74 0.14
CA LEU A 63 3.36 -0.78 0.93
C LEU A 63 3.41 -1.98 1.87
N LEU A 64 3.05 -1.77 3.13
CA LEU A 64 3.10 -2.78 4.18
C LEU A 64 1.79 -2.81 4.94
N SER A 65 1.23 -4.00 5.18
CA SER A 65 0.06 -4.19 6.03
C SER A 65 0.24 -5.44 6.89
N THR A 66 -0.45 -5.51 8.03
CA THR A 66 -0.44 -6.69 8.91
C THR A 66 -1.85 -7.28 8.98
N THR A 67 -1.97 -8.60 8.82
CA THR A 67 -3.25 -9.30 8.94
C THR A 67 -3.66 -9.43 10.41
N ALA A 68 -4.90 -9.88 10.65
CA ALA A 68 -5.37 -10.11 12.02
C ALA A 68 -4.59 -11.24 12.73
N GLU A 69 -4.03 -12.16 11.96
CA GLU A 69 -3.21 -13.29 12.39
C GLU A 69 -1.75 -12.89 12.66
N GLY A 70 -1.36 -11.66 12.31
CA GLY A 70 0.00 -11.15 12.47
C GLY A 70 0.91 -11.36 11.25
N ASP A 71 0.39 -11.88 10.14
CA ASP A 71 1.17 -12.02 8.91
C ASP A 71 1.42 -10.65 8.28
N GLN A 72 2.62 -10.46 7.72
CA GLN A 72 2.97 -9.24 7.02
C GLN A 72 2.77 -9.39 5.51
N LEU A 73 2.04 -8.44 4.94
CA LEU A 73 1.81 -8.29 3.51
C LEU A 73 2.65 -7.13 3.00
N PHE A 74 3.24 -7.30 1.81
CA PHE A 74 4.07 -6.28 1.19
C PHE A 74 3.79 -6.16 -0.31
N LEU A 75 3.88 -4.95 -0.84
CA LEU A 75 3.91 -4.69 -2.28
C LEU A 75 4.95 -3.60 -2.57
N VAL A 76 5.91 -3.91 -3.43
CA VAL A 76 6.92 -2.94 -3.89
C VAL A 76 6.45 -2.33 -5.21
N VAL A 77 6.42 -1.00 -5.25
CA VAL A 77 6.11 -0.18 -6.43
C VAL A 77 7.42 0.43 -6.92
N GLY A 78 7.76 0.17 -8.19
CA GLY A 78 9.06 0.55 -8.74
C GLY A 78 9.31 2.06 -8.71
N ALA A 79 10.57 2.45 -8.57
CA ALA A 79 10.99 3.84 -8.67
C ALA A 79 10.49 4.47 -9.99
N GLY A 80 9.80 5.61 -9.90
CA GLY A 80 9.19 6.30 -11.04
C GLY A 80 7.81 5.81 -11.47
N GLN A 81 7.25 4.79 -10.82
CA GLN A 81 5.85 4.39 -11.02
C GLN A 81 4.87 5.10 -10.09
N TRP A 82 5.37 5.71 -9.03
CA TRP A 82 4.63 6.49 -8.04
C TRP A 82 5.17 7.93 -8.00
N HIS A 83 4.37 8.87 -7.51
CA HIS A 83 4.80 10.27 -7.36
C HIS A 83 4.22 10.91 -6.12
N TRP A 84 4.87 11.98 -5.66
CA TRP A 84 4.31 12.85 -4.62
C TRP A 84 3.15 13.66 -5.20
N ARG A 85 2.10 13.83 -4.40
CA ARG A 85 0.97 14.70 -4.71
C ARG A 85 1.30 16.18 -4.53
#